data_AF-A0A8T0JJ22-F1
#
_entry.id   AF-A0A8T0JJ22-F1
#
_cell.length_a   1.000
_cell.length_b   1.000
_cell.length_c   1.000
_cell.angle_alpha   90.00
_cell.angle_beta   90.00
_cell.angle_gamma   90.00
#
_symmetry.space_group_name_H-M   'P 1'
#
loop_
_entity.id
_entity.type
_entity.pdbx_description
1 polymer ?
#
loop_
_entity_poly.entity_id
_entity_poly.type
_entity_poly.pdbx_seq_one_letter_code
_entity_poly.pdbx_strand_id
1 'polypeptide(L)'
;MRRHLSKFFHCPIGFNLSNSFPQFKCDVGSYCAASSTRQALFGGHWNECATRALATASLASVSEDLPKDNSVSDMLVDSFGRLHTYLRISLTERCNLRCQYCMPAEGVELTPSPQILTNTEILRLANLFVSSGVTKIRLTGGEPTVRKDIADICLELSNLKGLKTLSMTTNGIALTRKLPRLKDCGLTSLNISLDTLVPAKFEFMTRRKGHEKVMNSINAAIDLGFNPVKVNCVVMRGFNDDEICDFVELTREKAIDIRFIEFMPFDGNVWNVKKLVPYSEMLDTVVSFQA
;
A
#
# COMPACT_ATOMS: atom_id res chain seq x y z
N MET A 1 -52.74 5.64 30.26
CA MET A 1 -52.51 6.12 31.64
C MET A 1 -51.21 6.92 31.66
N ARG A 2 -51.29 8.17 32.20
CA ARG A 2 -50.24 9.09 32.74
C ARG A 2 -48.78 8.92 32.26
N ARG A 3 -48.17 9.85 31.50
CA ARG A 3 -47.69 11.25 31.76
C ARG A 3 -46.30 11.37 32.44
N HIS A 4 -45.53 12.30 31.86
CA HIS A 4 -44.35 13.09 32.34
C HIS A 4 -42.97 12.63 31.84
N LEU A 5 -42.27 13.37 30.96
CA LEU A 5 -41.78 14.77 30.87
C LEU A 5 -40.34 14.95 31.38
N SER A 6 -39.44 15.13 30.41
CA SER A 6 -38.35 16.12 30.28
C SER A 6 -37.39 16.39 31.45
N LYS A 7 -36.09 16.42 31.15
CA LYS A 7 -35.23 17.57 31.47
C LYS A 7 -34.05 17.69 30.49
N PHE A 8 -33.98 18.86 29.88
CA PHE A 8 -32.87 19.46 29.15
C PHE A 8 -31.64 19.63 30.04
N PHE A 9 -30.45 19.55 29.44
CA PHE A 9 -29.34 20.45 29.77
C PHE A 9 -28.72 20.97 28.46
N HIS A 10 -28.47 22.28 28.46
CA HIS A 10 -28.03 23.13 27.38
C HIS A 10 -26.85 23.93 27.95
N CYS A 11 -25.71 24.03 27.25
CA CYS A 11 -24.78 25.18 27.29
C CYS A 11 -23.52 24.93 26.41
N PRO A 12 -22.81 25.97 25.92
CA PRO A 12 -22.98 26.41 24.54
C PRO A 12 -21.65 26.83 23.84
N ILE A 13 -21.79 27.44 22.64
CA ILE A 13 -20.82 28.33 21.94
C ILE A 13 -19.73 27.59 21.13
N GLY A 14 -19.50 27.84 19.85
CA GLY A 14 -20.06 28.84 18.94
C GLY A 14 -19.62 28.56 17.50
N PHE A 15 -20.53 28.87 16.57
CA PHE A 15 -20.26 28.98 15.14
C PHE A 15 -19.30 30.16 14.91
N ASN A 16 -18.27 29.94 14.10
CA ASN A 16 -17.60 31.03 13.40
C ASN A 16 -17.48 30.63 11.92
N LEU A 17 -18.28 31.31 11.09
CA LEU A 17 -18.07 31.41 9.65
C LEU A 17 -16.83 32.27 9.43
N SER A 18 -15.79 31.69 8.84
CA SER A 18 -14.81 32.48 8.09
C SER A 18 -14.38 31.72 6.86
N ASN A 19 -14.71 32.33 5.72
CA ASN A 19 -14.19 32.03 4.40
C ASN A 19 -12.65 32.16 4.43
N SER A 20 -11.96 31.12 3.98
CA SER A 20 -10.62 31.27 3.41
C SER A 20 -10.30 30.07 2.53
N PHE A 21 -10.56 30.24 1.25
CA PHE A 21 -9.99 29.47 0.16
C PHE A 21 -8.45 29.58 0.20
N PRO A 22 -7.68 28.48 0.18
CA PRO A 22 -6.32 28.53 -0.31
C PRO A 22 -6.36 28.47 -1.84
N GLN A 23 -6.07 29.63 -2.43
CA GLN A 23 -5.91 29.86 -3.85
C GLN A 23 -4.75 29.01 -4.38
N PHE A 24 -5.07 28.10 -5.32
CA PHE A 24 -4.08 27.42 -6.16
C PHE A 24 -3.26 28.47 -6.93
N LYS A 25 -1.96 28.57 -6.65
CA LYS A 25 -1.01 29.19 -7.58
C LYS A 25 -0.50 28.12 -8.52
N CYS A 26 -0.99 28.16 -9.75
CA CYS A 26 -0.47 27.43 -10.89
C CYS A 26 0.59 28.33 -11.55
N ASP A 27 1.87 28.10 -11.26
CA ASP A 27 2.95 28.75 -12.00
C ASP A 27 3.22 27.95 -13.28
N VAL A 28 2.75 28.52 -14.39
CA VAL A 28 2.98 28.06 -15.75
C VAL A 28 4.40 28.46 -16.15
N GLY A 29 5.35 27.53 -15.98
CA GLY A 29 6.69 27.65 -16.53
C GLY A 29 6.70 27.32 -18.02
N SER A 30 6.71 28.36 -18.87
CA SER A 30 6.88 28.25 -20.32
C SER A 30 8.33 27.88 -20.67
N TYR A 31 8.52 26.77 -21.38
CA TYR A 31 9.80 26.40 -21.98
C TYR A 31 9.97 27.15 -23.30
N CYS A 32 10.86 28.16 -23.32
CA CYS A 32 11.32 28.80 -24.56
C CYS A 32 12.57 28.10 -25.08
N ALA A 33 12.46 27.48 -26.25
CA ALA A 33 13.58 26.95 -27.03
C ALA A 33 14.34 28.12 -27.69
N ALA A 34 15.60 28.33 -27.30
CA ALA A 34 16.48 29.29 -27.97
C ALA A 34 17.16 28.63 -29.17
N SER A 35 16.76 29.05 -30.37
CA SER A 35 17.49 28.82 -31.61
C SER A 35 18.51 29.96 -31.79
N SER A 36 19.79 29.62 -31.88
CA SER A 36 20.86 30.57 -32.16
C SER A 36 21.19 30.55 -33.65
N THR A 37 20.96 31.68 -34.33
CA THR A 37 21.55 31.96 -35.62
C THR A 37 21.86 33.45 -35.68
N ARG A 38 23.14 33.80 -35.76
CA ARG A 38 23.62 35.00 -36.45
C ARG A 38 25.10 34.87 -36.77
N GLN A 39 25.38 35.05 -38.05
CA GLN A 39 26.68 35.14 -38.71
C GLN A 39 27.30 36.53 -38.53
N ALA A 40 28.63 36.59 -38.49
CA ALA A 40 29.51 37.59 -39.12
C ALA A 40 30.98 37.12 -38.87
N LEU A 41 31.75 36.63 -39.85
CA LEU A 41 32.44 37.25 -41.01
C LEU A 41 33.78 37.97 -40.68
N PHE A 42 34.82 37.54 -41.43
CA PHE A 42 36.19 38.07 -41.65
C PHE A 42 37.20 37.90 -40.49
N GLY A 43 38.45 37.44 -40.65
CA GLY A 43 39.33 37.11 -41.78
C GLY A 43 40.79 37.31 -41.32
N GLY A 44 41.77 36.49 -41.76
CA GLY A 44 43.21 36.78 -41.57
C GLY A 44 44.09 35.62 -41.10
N HIS A 45 45.34 35.60 -41.58
CA HIS A 45 46.22 34.44 -41.81
C HIS A 45 47.40 34.37 -40.77
N TRP A 46 47.76 33.16 -40.33
CA TRP A 46 49.08 32.56 -39.99
C TRP A 46 50.14 33.30 -39.14
N ASN A 47 50.57 32.68 -38.03
CA ASN A 47 51.97 32.24 -37.85
C ASN A 47 52.16 31.25 -36.68
N GLU A 48 53.10 30.33 -36.85
CA GLU A 48 53.62 29.37 -35.86
C GLU A 48 54.35 30.06 -34.69
N CYS A 49 54.34 29.46 -33.49
CA CYS A 49 55.52 28.85 -32.85
C CYS A 49 55.29 28.58 -31.34
N ALA A 50 55.96 27.53 -30.90
CA ALA A 50 55.82 26.78 -29.66
C ALA A 50 56.18 27.48 -28.32
N THR A 51 55.74 26.79 -27.26
CA THR A 51 56.37 26.63 -25.94
C THR A 51 56.11 27.71 -24.87
N ARG A 52 55.26 27.36 -23.88
CA ARG A 52 55.71 26.97 -22.52
C ARG A 52 54.51 26.67 -21.63
N ALA A 53 54.57 25.49 -21.02
CA ALA A 53 53.69 25.06 -19.95
C ALA A 53 53.78 26.02 -18.76
N LEU A 54 52.62 26.44 -18.25
CA LEU A 54 52.43 26.80 -16.85
C LEU A 54 51.11 26.21 -16.40
N ALA A 55 51.21 25.21 -15.53
CA ALA A 55 50.09 24.60 -14.85
C ALA A 55 49.43 25.64 -13.93
N THR A 56 48.17 25.95 -14.18
CA THR A 56 47.29 26.55 -13.17
C THR A 56 46.23 25.52 -12.82
N ALA A 57 46.41 24.90 -11.65
CA ALA A 57 45.39 24.08 -11.02
C ALA A 57 44.17 24.96 -10.74
N SER A 58 43.16 24.89 -11.62
CA SER A 58 41.84 25.41 -11.35
C SER A 58 41.19 24.45 -10.36
N LEU A 59 41.20 24.84 -9.09
CA LEU A 59 40.43 24.23 -8.02
C LEU A 59 38.96 24.31 -8.44
N ALA A 60 38.43 23.21 -9.00
CA ALA A 60 37.01 23.09 -9.27
C ALA A 60 36.29 23.22 -7.93
N SER A 61 35.49 24.27 -7.80
CA SER A 61 34.62 24.51 -6.66
C SER A 61 33.79 23.25 -6.43
N VAL A 62 34.08 22.56 -5.33
CA VAL A 62 33.20 21.55 -4.75
C VAL A 62 31.88 22.26 -4.52
N SER A 63 30.88 21.95 -5.33
CA SER A 63 29.52 22.42 -5.12
C SER A 63 29.10 21.93 -3.74
N GLU A 64 28.87 22.86 -2.83
CA GLU A 64 28.35 22.61 -1.50
C GLU A 64 27.04 21.84 -1.64
N ASP A 65 27.07 20.56 -1.26
CA ASP A 65 25.90 19.72 -1.15
C ASP A 65 24.95 20.36 -0.14
N LEU A 66 23.84 20.90 -0.65
CA LEU A 66 22.66 21.20 0.15
C LEU A 66 22.35 19.97 1.03
N PRO A 67 22.02 20.12 2.32
CA PRO A 67 21.68 18.98 3.15
C PRO A 67 20.48 18.28 2.52
N LYS A 68 20.68 17.11 1.94
CA LYS A 68 19.58 16.22 1.58
C LYS A 68 18.93 15.84 2.89
N ASP A 69 17.77 16.41 3.17
CA ASP A 69 16.82 15.98 4.21
C ASP A 69 16.22 14.59 3.88
N ASN A 70 17.04 13.70 3.33
CA ASN A 70 16.65 12.35 3.02
C ASN A 70 17.04 11.48 4.20
N SER A 71 16.08 11.21 5.08
CA SER A 71 16.18 10.22 6.15
C SER A 71 16.33 8.77 5.64
N VAL A 72 16.60 8.58 4.34
CA VAL A 72 16.61 7.31 3.62
C VAL A 72 17.96 7.17 2.93
N SER A 73 18.62 6.03 3.15
CA SER A 73 19.91 5.70 2.54
C SER A 73 19.82 5.69 1.01
N ASP A 74 20.87 6.16 0.35
CA ASP A 74 21.00 6.12 -1.12
C ASP A 74 20.83 4.70 -1.70
N MET A 75 21.08 3.65 -0.89
CA MET A 75 20.85 2.24 -1.28
C MET A 75 19.38 1.89 -1.52
N LEU A 76 18.44 2.68 -1.01
CA LEU A 76 17.00 2.51 -1.18
C LEU A 76 16.41 3.42 -2.26
N VAL A 77 17.28 4.03 -3.09
CA VAL A 77 16.89 4.81 -4.24
C VAL A 77 17.20 4.01 -5.50
N ASP A 78 16.19 3.77 -6.32
CA ASP A 78 16.40 3.07 -7.59
C ASP A 78 16.92 3.99 -8.71
N SER A 79 17.20 3.40 -9.87
CA SER A 79 17.69 4.10 -11.07
C SER A 79 16.72 5.16 -11.62
N PHE A 80 15.45 5.16 -11.19
CA PHE A 80 14.44 6.14 -11.56
C PHE A 80 14.25 7.22 -10.47
N GLY A 81 15.05 7.19 -9.41
CA GLY A 81 14.97 8.15 -8.30
C GLY A 81 13.84 7.87 -7.31
N ARG A 82 13.21 6.69 -7.35
CA ARG A 82 12.11 6.35 -6.43
C ARG A 82 12.68 5.89 -5.09
N LEU A 83 12.11 6.40 -4.00
CA LEU A 83 12.50 6.04 -2.63
C LEU A 83 11.72 4.81 -2.15
N HIS A 84 12.43 3.73 -1.82
CA HIS A 84 11.85 2.53 -1.23
C HIS A 84 11.66 2.68 0.28
N THR A 85 10.46 3.09 0.69
CA THR A 85 10.11 3.34 2.10
C THR A 85 9.33 2.21 2.76
N TYR A 86 8.99 1.16 2.01
CA TYR A 86 8.23 0.00 2.50
C TYR A 86 8.89 -1.32 2.13
N LEU A 87 8.80 -2.30 3.03
CA LEU A 87 9.26 -3.67 2.82
C LEU A 87 8.07 -4.64 2.91
N ARG A 88 7.92 -5.51 1.91
CA ARG A 88 6.91 -6.58 1.92
C ARG A 88 7.60 -7.92 2.18
N ILE A 89 7.19 -8.60 3.24
CA ILE A 89 7.80 -9.87 3.67
C ILE A 89 6.79 -11.00 3.48
N SER A 90 7.10 -11.93 2.58
CA SER A 90 6.36 -13.19 2.40
C SER A 90 6.84 -14.21 3.42
N LEU A 91 5.97 -14.55 4.38
CA LEU A 91 6.37 -15.37 5.55
C LEU A 91 6.20 -16.87 5.33
N THR A 92 5.40 -17.28 4.36
CA THR A 92 4.98 -18.67 4.12
C THR A 92 4.34 -18.75 2.76
N GLU A 93 4.43 -19.88 2.08
CA GLU A 93 3.67 -20.17 0.84
C GLU A 93 2.33 -20.86 1.15
N ARG A 94 2.17 -21.38 2.37
CA ARG A 94 0.94 -22.07 2.78
C ARG A 94 -0.22 -21.08 2.87
N CYS A 95 -1.34 -21.47 2.27
CA CYS A 95 -2.62 -20.79 2.38
C CYS A 95 -3.73 -21.78 2.76
N ASN A 96 -4.68 -21.34 3.58
CA ASN A 96 -5.88 -22.08 3.96
C ASN A 96 -7.04 -21.91 2.95
N LEU A 97 -6.84 -21.13 1.88
CA LEU A 97 -7.75 -20.97 0.74
C LEU A 97 -7.13 -21.47 -0.58
N ARG A 98 -7.96 -21.64 -1.60
CA ARG A 98 -7.56 -21.99 -2.97
C ARG A 98 -8.28 -21.09 -3.98
N CYS A 99 -8.08 -19.79 -3.84
CA CYS A 99 -8.78 -18.79 -4.66
C CYS A 99 -8.51 -19.00 -6.15
N GLN A 100 -9.55 -19.04 -6.97
CA GLN A 100 -9.44 -19.42 -8.39
C GLN A 100 -8.47 -18.54 -9.18
N TYR A 101 -8.35 -17.25 -8.83
CA TYR A 101 -7.41 -16.35 -9.49
C TYR A 101 -5.99 -16.42 -8.94
N CYS A 102 -5.74 -17.06 -7.80
CA CYS A 102 -4.46 -16.99 -7.06
C CYS A 102 -3.75 -18.33 -6.94
N MET A 103 -4.48 -19.40 -6.61
CA MET A 103 -3.89 -20.72 -6.35
C MET A 103 -4.72 -21.80 -7.04
N PRO A 104 -4.08 -22.75 -7.76
CA PRO A 104 -4.77 -23.87 -8.38
C PRO A 104 -5.47 -24.75 -7.32
N ALA A 105 -6.43 -25.58 -7.73
CA ALA A 105 -7.29 -26.31 -6.78
C ALA A 105 -6.50 -27.30 -5.92
N GLU A 106 -5.54 -27.97 -6.55
CA GLU A 106 -4.55 -28.88 -6.02
C GLU A 106 -3.53 -28.18 -5.10
N GLY A 107 -3.42 -26.85 -5.18
CA GLY A 107 -2.39 -26.09 -4.48
C GLY A 107 -1.05 -26.06 -5.24
N VAL A 108 -0.05 -25.44 -4.62
CA VAL A 108 1.29 -25.34 -5.20
C VAL A 108 2.25 -26.26 -4.46
N GLU A 109 3.28 -26.71 -5.18
CA GLU A 109 4.42 -27.37 -4.54
C GLU A 109 5.09 -26.39 -3.58
N LEU A 110 5.39 -26.85 -2.36
CA LEU A 110 5.93 -26.00 -1.32
C LEU A 110 7.45 -26.09 -1.31
N THR A 111 8.08 -24.93 -1.23
CA THR A 111 9.53 -24.81 -1.05
C THR A 111 9.95 -25.54 0.24
N PRO A 112 11.01 -26.38 0.19
CA PRO A 112 11.52 -27.08 1.37
C PRO A 112 11.89 -26.10 2.49
N SER A 113 11.62 -26.50 3.74
CA SER A 113 11.83 -25.63 4.92
C SER A 113 13.22 -24.96 5.00
N PRO A 114 14.36 -25.62 4.65
CA PRO A 114 15.67 -24.98 4.70
C PRO A 114 15.88 -23.82 3.70
N GLN A 115 15.02 -23.71 2.69
CA GLN A 115 15.06 -22.65 1.68
C GLN A 115 14.13 -21.49 2.01
N ILE A 116 13.35 -21.57 3.09
CA ILE A 116 12.50 -20.50 3.60
C ILE A 116 13.26 -19.77 4.71
N LEU A 117 13.22 -18.44 4.69
CA LEU A 117 13.86 -17.61 5.70
C LEU A 117 13.36 -17.94 7.11
N THR A 118 14.33 -18.14 8.01
CA THR A 118 14.11 -18.28 9.45
C THR A 118 13.71 -16.95 10.09
N ASN A 119 13.20 -16.99 11.32
CA ASN A 119 12.85 -15.77 12.06
C ASN A 119 14.03 -14.84 12.25
N THR A 120 15.19 -15.41 12.60
CA THR A 120 16.43 -14.67 12.79
C THR A 120 16.85 -13.95 11.50
N GLU A 121 16.72 -14.61 10.34
CA GLU A 121 17.04 -13.99 9.05
C GLU A 121 16.04 -12.91 8.67
N ILE A 122 14.74 -13.14 8.88
CA ILE A 122 13.68 -12.14 8.65
C ILE A 122 13.96 -10.89 9.50
N LEU A 123 14.23 -11.06 10.79
CA LEU A 123 14.50 -9.95 11.70
C LEU A 123 15.78 -9.20 11.32
N ARG A 124 16.84 -9.93 10.97
CA ARG A 124 18.10 -9.34 10.50
C ARG A 124 17.90 -8.48 9.26
N LEU A 125 17.18 -9.00 8.26
CA LEU A 125 16.88 -8.26 7.02
C LEU A 125 15.98 -7.06 7.31
N ALA A 126 14.91 -7.24 8.07
CA ALA A 126 14.01 -6.16 8.44
C ALA A 126 14.74 -5.03 9.18
N ASN A 127 15.60 -5.36 10.15
CA ASN A 127 16.40 -4.38 10.86
C ASN A 127 17.34 -3.59 9.93
N LEU A 128 17.97 -4.26 8.96
CA LEU A 128 18.84 -3.61 7.97
C LEU A 128 18.05 -2.61 7.12
N PHE A 129 16.88 -3.01 6.61
CA PHE A 129 16.02 -2.15 5.80
C PHE A 129 15.47 -0.97 6.61
N VAL A 130 15.01 -1.21 7.84
CA VAL A 130 14.48 -0.16 8.72
C VAL A 130 15.56 0.84 9.10
N SER A 131 16.76 0.36 9.45
CA SER A 131 17.93 1.22 9.72
C SER A 131 18.38 2.03 8.51
N SER A 132 18.02 1.59 7.30
CA SER A 132 18.31 2.26 6.04
C SER A 132 17.22 3.24 5.59
N GLY A 133 16.09 3.36 6.32
CA GLY A 133 15.03 4.32 6.03
C GLY A 133 13.66 3.71 5.70
N VAL A 134 13.51 2.37 5.70
CA VAL A 134 12.18 1.75 5.60
C VAL A 134 11.38 2.05 6.85
N THR A 135 10.21 2.66 6.69
CA THR A 135 9.32 3.04 7.81
C THR A 135 8.10 2.13 7.92
N LYS A 136 7.85 1.28 6.92
CA LYS A 136 6.67 0.40 6.86
C LYS A 136 7.04 -1.02 6.46
N ILE A 137 6.56 -1.99 7.24
CA ILE A 137 6.65 -3.42 6.92
C ILE A 137 5.25 -3.96 6.68
N ARG A 138 5.06 -4.72 5.59
CA ARG A 138 3.83 -5.46 5.30
C ARG A 138 4.11 -6.97 5.29
N LEU A 139 3.52 -7.67 6.25
CA LEU A 139 3.53 -9.13 6.34
C LEU A 139 2.50 -9.74 5.41
N THR A 140 2.92 -10.71 4.61
CA THR A 140 2.11 -11.43 3.63
C THR A 140 2.58 -12.89 3.55
N GLY A 141 2.26 -13.59 2.47
CA GLY A 141 2.61 -14.97 2.21
C GLY A 141 1.68 -15.56 1.16
N GLY A 142 1.37 -16.85 1.32
CA GLY A 142 0.03 -17.36 1.13
C GLY A 142 -0.89 -16.72 2.16
N GLU A 143 -1.03 -17.33 3.34
CA GLU A 143 -1.80 -16.75 4.45
C GLU A 143 -0.93 -16.62 5.72
N PRO A 144 -0.55 -15.39 6.14
CA PRO A 144 0.32 -15.21 7.31
C PRO A 144 -0.28 -15.75 8.60
N THR A 145 -1.61 -15.74 8.77
CA THR A 145 -2.25 -16.25 9.99
C THR A 145 -2.20 -17.78 10.12
N VAL A 146 -1.82 -18.52 9.06
CA VAL A 146 -1.55 -19.98 9.15
C VAL A 146 -0.26 -20.26 9.89
N ARG A 147 0.69 -19.32 9.88
CA ARG A 147 1.97 -19.44 10.59
C ARG A 147 1.76 -19.40 12.11
N LYS A 148 2.40 -20.33 12.84
CA LYS A 148 2.17 -20.52 14.29
C LYS A 148 2.80 -19.40 15.13
N ASP A 149 4.01 -19.01 14.76
CA ASP A 149 4.89 -18.00 15.37
C ASP A 149 4.64 -16.58 14.86
N ILE A 150 3.53 -16.32 14.16
CA ILE A 150 3.24 -15.00 13.57
C ILE A 150 3.20 -13.86 14.60
N ALA A 151 2.71 -14.13 15.80
CA ALA A 151 2.66 -13.12 16.87
C ALA A 151 4.06 -12.75 17.37
N ASP A 152 4.94 -13.75 17.47
CA ASP A 152 6.32 -13.54 17.95
C ASP A 152 7.12 -12.75 16.91
N ILE A 153 6.92 -13.04 15.61
CA ILE A 153 7.47 -12.24 14.51
C ILE A 153 6.97 -10.80 14.58
N CYS A 154 5.66 -10.58 14.80
CA CYS A 154 5.13 -9.22 14.94
C CYS A 154 5.77 -8.47 16.11
N LEU A 155 5.95 -9.14 17.26
CA LEU A 155 6.55 -8.56 18.46
C LEU A 155 8.01 -8.16 18.23
N GLU A 156 8.80 -9.03 17.60
CA GLU A 156 10.20 -8.72 17.28
C GLU A 156 10.31 -7.56 16.29
N LEU A 157 9.47 -7.55 15.26
CA LEU A 157 9.48 -6.50 14.24
C LEU A 157 8.99 -5.15 14.79
N SER A 158 7.99 -5.13 15.66
CA SER A 158 7.46 -3.88 16.24
C SER A 158 8.47 -3.18 17.17
N ASN A 159 9.44 -3.93 17.71
CA ASN A 159 10.53 -3.38 18.51
C ASN A 159 11.67 -2.75 17.68
N LEU A 160 11.61 -2.81 16.35
CA LEU A 160 12.62 -2.21 15.48
C LEU A 160 12.56 -0.67 15.55
N LYS A 161 13.65 -0.06 15.99
CA LYS A 161 13.77 1.41 16.05
C LYS A 161 13.67 2.00 14.64
N GLY A 162 12.72 2.91 14.43
CA GLY A 162 12.47 3.56 13.14
C GLY A 162 11.28 2.98 12.36
N LEU A 163 10.78 1.79 12.74
CA LEU A 163 9.57 1.25 12.14
C LEU A 163 8.34 2.03 12.63
N LYS A 164 7.60 2.66 11.71
CA LYS A 164 6.39 3.43 12.02
C LYS A 164 5.11 2.64 11.84
N THR A 165 5.11 1.68 10.92
CA THR A 165 3.90 0.91 10.59
C THR A 165 4.24 -0.55 10.33
N LEU A 166 3.75 -1.41 11.21
CA LEU A 166 3.67 -2.84 10.96
C LEU A 166 2.26 -3.18 10.46
N SER A 167 2.18 -3.71 9.25
CA SER A 167 0.94 -4.05 8.58
C SER A 167 0.88 -5.52 8.17
N MET A 168 -0.33 -6.08 8.07
CA MET A 168 -0.54 -7.45 7.58
C MET A 168 -1.61 -7.46 6.50
N THR A 169 -1.43 -8.33 5.50
CA THR A 169 -2.45 -8.70 4.51
C THR A 169 -2.88 -10.15 4.73
N THR A 170 -4.17 -10.38 4.93
CA THR A 170 -4.75 -11.69 5.30
C THR A 170 -6.10 -11.88 4.63
N ASN A 171 -6.50 -13.12 4.38
CA ASN A 171 -7.86 -13.47 3.98
C ASN A 171 -8.87 -13.44 5.14
N GLY A 172 -8.41 -13.25 6.39
CA GLY A 172 -9.28 -13.07 7.55
C GLY A 172 -9.83 -14.35 8.19
N ILE A 173 -9.81 -15.53 7.54
CA ILE A 173 -10.50 -16.72 8.08
C ILE A 173 -10.02 -17.14 9.46
N ALA A 174 -8.72 -17.06 9.72
CA ALA A 174 -8.11 -17.44 10.98
C ALA A 174 -7.73 -16.22 11.85
N LEU A 175 -8.11 -15.01 11.43
CA LEU A 175 -7.65 -13.76 12.04
C LEU A 175 -8.30 -13.52 13.40
N THR A 176 -9.63 -13.67 13.53
CA THR A 176 -10.40 -13.26 14.73
C THR A 176 -9.75 -13.70 16.04
N ARG A 177 -9.33 -14.97 16.13
CA ARG A 177 -8.75 -15.54 17.36
C ARG A 177 -7.32 -15.06 17.66
N LYS A 178 -6.57 -14.64 16.64
CA LYS A 178 -5.18 -14.18 16.77
C LYS A 178 -5.09 -12.66 16.93
N LEU A 179 -6.14 -11.95 16.54
CA LEU A 179 -6.15 -10.52 16.37
C LEU A 179 -5.84 -9.72 17.65
N PRO A 180 -6.37 -10.06 18.85
CA PRO A 180 -5.99 -9.37 20.09
C PRO A 180 -4.48 -9.46 20.35
N ARG A 181 -3.92 -10.67 20.32
CA ARG A 181 -2.47 -10.89 20.50
C ARG A 181 -1.65 -10.17 19.44
N LEU A 182 -2.08 -10.18 18.18
CA LEU A 182 -1.36 -9.47 17.11
C LEU A 182 -1.32 -7.97 17.36
N LYS A 183 -2.41 -7.38 17.85
CA LYS A 183 -2.46 -5.97 18.24
C LYS A 183 -1.51 -5.68 19.41
N ASP A 184 -1.51 -6.52 20.44
CA ASP A 184 -0.61 -6.40 21.59
C ASP A 184 0.87 -6.52 21.18
N CYS A 185 1.16 -7.33 20.16
CA CYS A 185 2.49 -7.46 19.56
C CYS A 185 2.88 -6.30 18.62
N GLY A 186 2.07 -5.23 18.54
CA GLY A 186 2.41 -4.01 17.79
C GLY A 186 1.95 -4.01 16.33
N LEU A 187 1.01 -4.87 15.93
CA LEU A 187 0.37 -4.76 14.62
C LEU A 187 -0.50 -3.50 14.56
N THR A 188 -0.17 -2.59 13.65
CA THR A 188 -0.81 -1.26 13.56
C THR A 188 -1.83 -1.12 12.43
N SER A 189 -1.74 -1.93 11.36
CA SER A 189 -2.62 -1.77 10.20
C SER A 189 -2.96 -3.10 9.52
N LEU A 190 -4.24 -3.28 9.17
CA LEU A 190 -4.75 -4.49 8.55
C LEU A 190 -5.30 -4.25 7.14
N ASN A 191 -5.06 -5.23 6.28
CA ASN A 191 -5.65 -5.35 4.95
C ASN A 191 -6.28 -6.74 4.87
N ILE A 192 -7.60 -6.80 4.79
CA ILE A 192 -8.36 -8.04 4.71
C ILE A 192 -8.84 -8.22 3.26
N SER A 193 -8.52 -9.35 2.65
CA SER A 193 -9.01 -9.68 1.30
C SER A 193 -10.41 -10.27 1.38
N LEU A 194 -11.37 -9.63 0.71
CA LEU A 194 -12.76 -10.08 0.57
C LEU A 194 -13.28 -9.64 -0.80
N ASP A 195 -13.54 -10.61 -1.68
CA ASP A 195 -13.92 -10.32 -3.07
C ASP A 195 -15.44 -10.34 -3.32
N THR A 196 -16.26 -10.68 -2.33
CA THR A 196 -17.73 -10.73 -2.47
C THR A 196 -18.37 -10.70 -1.09
N LEU A 197 -19.55 -10.07 -1.00
CA LEU A 197 -20.42 -10.05 0.18
C LEU A 197 -21.41 -11.22 0.18
N VAL A 198 -21.47 -11.99 -0.92
CA VAL A 198 -22.36 -13.14 -1.09
C VAL A 198 -21.64 -14.44 -0.68
N PRO A 199 -22.10 -15.15 0.38
CA PRO A 199 -21.42 -16.35 0.89
C PRO A 199 -21.20 -17.46 -0.14
N ALA A 200 -22.16 -17.66 -1.04
CA ALA A 200 -22.06 -18.68 -2.10
C ALA A 200 -20.98 -18.35 -3.13
N LYS A 201 -20.90 -17.07 -3.56
CA LYS A 201 -19.82 -16.58 -4.44
C LYS A 201 -18.47 -16.69 -3.74
N PHE A 202 -18.40 -16.43 -2.43
CA PHE A 202 -17.17 -16.60 -1.65
C PHE A 202 -16.67 -18.04 -1.67
N GLU A 203 -17.56 -19.02 -1.39
CA GLU A 203 -17.19 -20.44 -1.40
C GLU A 203 -16.76 -20.89 -2.80
N PHE A 204 -17.45 -20.42 -3.84
CA PHE A 204 -17.05 -20.66 -5.22
C PHE A 204 -15.65 -20.12 -5.53
N MET A 205 -15.40 -18.84 -5.22
CA MET A 205 -14.13 -18.18 -5.51
C MET A 205 -12.97 -18.81 -4.74
N THR A 206 -13.15 -19.08 -3.46
CA THR A 206 -12.08 -19.52 -2.55
C THR A 206 -11.94 -21.04 -2.43
N ARG A 207 -12.92 -21.79 -2.97
CA ARG A 207 -13.10 -23.24 -2.86
C ARG A 207 -13.24 -23.75 -1.41
N ARG A 208 -13.61 -22.86 -0.48
CA ARG A 208 -13.76 -23.16 0.95
C ARG A 208 -14.87 -22.29 1.57
N LYS A 209 -15.57 -22.83 2.56
CA LYS A 209 -16.44 -22.04 3.43
C LYS A 209 -15.61 -21.13 4.33
N GLY A 210 -16.12 -19.95 4.65
CA GLY A 210 -15.41 -19.03 5.53
C GLY A 210 -15.89 -17.58 5.55
N HIS A 211 -16.82 -17.21 4.66
CA HIS A 211 -17.31 -15.82 4.52
C HIS A 211 -17.65 -15.16 5.86
N GLU A 212 -18.46 -15.82 6.70
CA GLU A 212 -18.86 -15.31 8.02
C GLU A 212 -17.64 -15.06 8.93
N LYS A 213 -16.61 -15.91 8.87
CA LYS A 213 -15.37 -15.73 9.66
C LYS A 213 -14.58 -14.52 9.20
N VAL A 214 -14.61 -14.21 7.89
CA VAL A 214 -13.97 -13.01 7.35
C VAL A 214 -14.71 -11.76 7.82
N MET A 215 -16.05 -11.76 7.72
CA MET A 215 -16.88 -10.66 8.23
C MET A 215 -16.69 -10.43 9.73
N ASN A 216 -16.66 -11.50 10.53
CA ASN A 216 -16.37 -11.43 11.96
C ASN A 216 -14.96 -10.88 12.24
N SER A 217 -13.99 -11.17 11.38
CA SER A 217 -12.64 -10.61 11.50
C SER A 217 -12.55 -9.12 11.15
N ILE A 218 -13.34 -8.67 10.18
CA ILE A 218 -13.48 -7.24 9.86
C ILE A 218 -14.08 -6.51 11.06
N ASN A 219 -15.21 -7.00 11.59
CA ASN A 219 -15.87 -6.41 12.75
C ASN A 219 -14.93 -6.39 13.97
N ALA A 220 -14.29 -7.52 14.30
CA ALA A 220 -13.36 -7.59 15.42
C ALA A 220 -12.16 -6.64 15.26
N ALA A 221 -11.69 -6.38 14.04
CA ALA A 221 -10.65 -5.39 13.81
C ALA A 221 -11.13 -3.96 14.06
N ILE A 222 -12.35 -3.63 13.64
CA ILE A 222 -12.97 -2.33 13.95
C ILE A 222 -13.14 -2.17 15.46
N ASP A 223 -13.67 -3.19 16.15
CA ASP A 223 -13.90 -3.17 17.61
C ASP A 223 -12.60 -3.03 18.39
N LEU A 224 -11.51 -3.63 17.89
CA LEU A 224 -10.17 -3.46 18.41
C LEU A 224 -9.52 -2.14 17.97
N GLY A 225 -10.24 -1.21 17.34
CA GLY A 225 -9.76 0.14 17.06
C GLY A 225 -8.73 0.22 15.92
N PHE A 226 -8.66 -0.76 15.03
CA PHE A 226 -7.93 -0.58 13.77
C PHE A 226 -8.69 0.44 12.92
N ASN A 227 -8.07 1.58 12.63
CA ASN A 227 -8.73 2.65 11.88
C ASN A 227 -7.82 3.24 10.77
N PRO A 228 -8.19 3.12 9.48
CA PRO A 228 -9.25 2.28 8.95
C PRO A 228 -8.80 0.82 8.78
N VAL A 229 -9.75 -0.12 8.90
CA VAL A 229 -9.57 -1.48 8.40
C VAL A 229 -9.68 -1.45 6.88
N LYS A 230 -8.63 -1.85 6.17
CA LYS A 230 -8.65 -1.86 4.70
C LYS A 230 -9.21 -3.19 4.22
N VAL A 231 -10.18 -3.16 3.32
CA VAL A 231 -10.72 -4.34 2.65
C VAL A 231 -10.33 -4.27 1.17
N ASN A 232 -9.61 -5.27 0.69
CA ASN A 232 -9.21 -5.36 -0.71
C ASN A 232 -10.17 -6.30 -1.44
N CYS A 233 -10.76 -5.82 -2.54
CA CYS A 233 -11.66 -6.59 -3.40
C CYS A 233 -11.12 -6.56 -4.83
N VAL A 234 -10.76 -7.72 -5.37
CA VAL A 234 -10.39 -7.86 -6.78
C VAL A 234 -11.66 -7.96 -7.60
N VAL A 235 -11.93 -6.97 -8.46
CA VAL A 235 -13.15 -6.91 -9.26
C VAL A 235 -12.96 -7.66 -10.57
N MET A 236 -13.89 -8.56 -10.86
CA MET A 236 -13.92 -9.43 -12.04
C MET A 236 -15.29 -9.37 -12.69
N ARG A 237 -15.28 -9.07 -13.99
CA ARG A 237 -16.49 -8.97 -14.81
C ARG A 237 -17.28 -10.27 -14.83
N GLY A 238 -18.60 -10.17 -14.67
CA GLY A 238 -19.52 -11.29 -14.64
C GLY A 238 -19.40 -12.16 -13.39
N PHE A 239 -18.79 -11.64 -12.31
CA PHE A 239 -18.65 -12.37 -11.06
C PHE A 239 -19.07 -11.54 -9.84
N ASN A 240 -18.37 -10.42 -9.60
CA ASN A 240 -18.60 -9.55 -8.44
C ASN A 240 -18.64 -8.06 -8.81
N ASP A 241 -18.63 -7.75 -10.09
CA ASP A 241 -18.80 -6.39 -10.63
C ASP A 241 -20.20 -5.82 -10.32
N ASP A 242 -21.19 -6.67 -10.09
CA ASP A 242 -22.52 -6.32 -9.59
C ASP A 242 -22.53 -5.85 -8.13
N GLU A 243 -21.50 -6.17 -7.34
CA GLU A 243 -21.45 -5.89 -5.89
C GLU A 243 -20.69 -4.59 -5.55
N ILE A 244 -20.19 -3.83 -6.53
CA ILE A 244 -19.38 -2.63 -6.31
C ILE A 244 -20.09 -1.65 -5.38
N CYS A 245 -21.36 -1.34 -5.66
CA CYS A 245 -22.14 -0.41 -4.84
C CYS A 245 -22.49 -0.97 -3.46
N ASP A 246 -22.67 -2.29 -3.33
CA ASP A 246 -22.91 -2.92 -2.03
C ASP A 246 -21.69 -2.79 -1.10
N PHE A 247 -20.48 -2.94 -1.66
CA PHE A 247 -19.25 -2.68 -0.95
C PHE A 247 -19.09 -1.21 -0.56
N VAL A 248 -19.47 -0.27 -1.44
CA VAL A 248 -19.46 1.16 -1.11
C VAL A 248 -20.44 1.45 0.03
N GLU A 249 -21.65 0.87 0.00
CA GLU A 249 -22.65 1.05 1.05
C GLU A 249 -22.17 0.55 2.41
N LEU A 250 -21.36 -0.52 2.44
CA LEU A 250 -20.76 -1.03 3.67
C LEU A 250 -19.89 0.01 4.40
N THR A 251 -19.33 0.99 3.68
CA THR A 251 -18.52 2.08 4.27
C THR A 251 -19.36 3.12 5.01
N ARG A 252 -20.67 3.17 4.76
CA ARG A 252 -21.59 4.13 5.41
C ARG A 252 -21.71 3.87 6.91
N GLU A 253 -21.72 2.61 7.30
CA GLU A 253 -21.96 2.19 8.69
C GLU A 253 -20.68 1.75 9.41
N LYS A 254 -19.60 1.46 8.68
CA LYS A 254 -18.39 0.85 9.22
C LYS A 254 -17.15 1.66 8.88
N ALA A 255 -16.23 1.80 9.84
CA ALA A 255 -14.94 2.45 9.67
C ALA A 255 -13.96 1.58 8.85
N ILE A 256 -14.31 1.32 7.59
CA ILE A 256 -13.56 0.51 6.64
C ILE A 256 -13.23 1.30 5.38
N ASP A 257 -12.05 1.03 4.82
CA ASP A 257 -11.65 1.51 3.51
C ASP A 257 -11.77 0.35 2.52
N ILE A 258 -12.75 0.40 1.61
CA ILE A 258 -12.79 -0.54 0.48
C ILE A 258 -11.80 -0.10 -0.59
N ARG A 259 -11.04 -1.05 -1.11
CA ARG A 259 -10.09 -0.87 -2.22
C ARG A 259 -10.44 -1.85 -3.31
N PHE A 260 -11.06 -1.34 -4.37
CA PHE A 260 -11.25 -2.09 -5.59
C PHE A 260 -9.92 -2.19 -6.32
N ILE A 261 -9.57 -3.41 -6.72
CA ILE A 261 -8.34 -3.75 -7.40
C ILE A 261 -8.75 -4.32 -8.75
N GLU A 262 -8.21 -3.72 -9.81
CA GLU A 262 -8.31 -4.30 -11.15
C GLU A 262 -7.75 -5.71 -11.12
N PHE A 263 -8.48 -6.68 -11.69
CA PHE A 263 -7.89 -7.98 -11.97
C PHE A 263 -6.55 -7.72 -12.71
N MET A 264 -5.45 -8.39 -12.33
CA MET A 264 -4.14 -8.25 -13.00
C MET A 264 -3.54 -9.59 -13.44
N PRO A 265 -2.75 -9.63 -14.54
CA PRO A 265 -2.08 -10.85 -14.97
C PRO A 265 -0.94 -11.17 -14.00
N PHE A 266 -0.81 -12.44 -13.61
CA PHE A 266 0.40 -12.94 -12.95
C PHE A 266 0.60 -14.42 -13.24
N ASP A 267 1.85 -14.87 -13.09
CA ASP A 267 2.22 -16.26 -13.35
C ASP A 267 1.36 -17.23 -12.53
N GLY A 268 0.66 -18.12 -13.23
CA GLY A 268 -0.20 -19.13 -12.62
C GLY A 268 -1.70 -18.78 -12.56
N ASN A 269 -2.12 -17.59 -13.01
CA ASN A 269 -3.54 -17.29 -13.21
C ASN A 269 -3.96 -17.43 -14.69
N VAL A 270 -5.19 -17.90 -14.93
CA VAL A 270 -5.78 -17.90 -16.27
C VAL A 270 -6.31 -16.50 -16.56
N TRP A 271 -5.37 -15.57 -16.78
CA TRP A 271 -5.66 -14.20 -17.11
C TRP A 271 -6.56 -14.08 -18.36
N ASN A 272 -7.56 -13.22 -18.29
CA ASN A 272 -8.41 -12.93 -19.43
C ASN A 272 -8.87 -11.47 -19.37
N VAL A 273 -8.47 -10.68 -20.37
CA VAL A 273 -8.87 -9.26 -20.50
C VAL A 273 -10.38 -9.07 -20.46
N LYS A 274 -11.18 -10.05 -20.92
CA LYS A 274 -12.65 -9.97 -20.85
C LYS A 274 -13.18 -9.95 -19.41
N LYS A 275 -12.38 -10.38 -18.43
CA LYS A 275 -12.72 -10.34 -17.00
C LYS A 275 -12.28 -9.04 -16.32
N LEU A 276 -11.49 -8.20 -16.98
CA LEU A 276 -11.07 -6.91 -16.44
C LEU A 276 -12.26 -5.93 -16.38
N VAL A 277 -12.38 -5.25 -15.25
CA VAL A 277 -13.22 -4.07 -15.07
C VAL A 277 -12.27 -2.90 -14.78
N PRO A 278 -12.09 -1.95 -15.72
CA PRO A 278 -11.17 -0.83 -15.52
C PRO A 278 -11.64 0.13 -14.43
N TYR A 279 -10.71 0.87 -13.84
CA TYR A 279 -10.99 1.91 -12.85
C TYR A 279 -12.09 2.89 -13.30
N SER A 280 -12.06 3.35 -14.54
CA SER A 280 -13.06 4.30 -15.06
C SER A 280 -14.47 3.73 -15.00
N GLU A 281 -14.65 2.46 -15.36
CA GLU A 281 -15.96 1.80 -15.35
C GLU A 281 -16.46 1.56 -13.92
N MET A 282 -15.56 1.16 -13.01
CA MET A 282 -15.90 1.04 -11.59
C MET A 282 -16.32 2.39 -11.01
N LEU A 283 -15.61 3.46 -11.36
CA LEU A 283 -15.94 4.82 -10.91
C LEU A 283 -17.29 5.28 -11.47
N ASP A 284 -17.54 5.08 -12.76
CA ASP A 284 -18.80 5.45 -13.42
C ASP A 284 -19.99 4.74 -12.76
N THR A 285 -19.82 3.46 -12.38
CA THR A 285 -20.84 2.68 -11.66
C THR A 285 -21.18 3.32 -10.31
N VAL A 286 -20.17 3.72 -9.54
CA VAL A 286 -20.37 4.35 -8.22
C VAL A 286 -21.01 5.73 -8.35
N VAL A 287 -20.56 6.55 -9.30
CA VAL A 287 -21.11 7.90 -9.54
C VAL A 287 -22.56 7.82 -9.98
N SER A 288 -22.91 6.86 -10.86
CA SER A 288 -24.28 6.69 -11.35
C SER A 288 -25.24 6.17 -10.28
N PHE A 289 -24.74 5.46 -9.25
CA PHE A 289 -25.55 4.96 -8.13
C PHE A 289 -25.89 6.05 -7.11
N GLN A 290 -25.07 7.11 -7.02
CA GLN A 290 -25.30 8.23 -6.10
C GLN A 290 -26.21 9.33 -6.69
N ALA A 291 -26.51 9.26 -7.99
CA ALA A 291 -27.43 10.14 -8.70
C ALA A 291 -28.88 9.67 -8.58
#